data_AF-A0A914GA71-F1
#
_entry.id   AF-A0A914GA71-F1
#
_cell.length_a   1.000
_cell.length_b   1.000
_cell.length_c   1.000
_cell.angle_alpha   90.00
_cell.angle_beta   90.00
_cell.angle_gamma   90.00
#
_symmetry.space_group_name_H-M   'P 1'
#
loop_
_entity.id
_entity.type
_entity.pdbx_description
1 polymer ?
#
loop_
_entity_poly.entity_id
_entity_poly.type
_entity_poly.pdbx_seq_one_letter_code
_entity_poly.pdbx_strand_id
1 'polypeptide(L)'
;MVFIVLKRLIENVITYANVTNVLRRKELSIAVNIIMPEMLAVTIARIKMCIESGNNDNSILVAKSAIELLSESVDWVVGRVLEETVDKMIEVLCAYLQVANHGIYETAATCLFKIASRKRAKTDET
;
A
#
# COMPACT_ATOMS: atom_id res chain seq x y z
N MET A 1 8.20 0.01 -11.56
CA MET A 1 9.24 0.95 -11.06
C MET A 1 8.66 2.08 -10.19
N VAL A 2 7.60 2.79 -10.63
CA VAL A 2 7.03 3.93 -9.87
C VAL A 2 6.66 3.57 -8.42
N PHE A 3 5.97 2.44 -8.20
CA PHE A 3 5.56 2.02 -6.85
C PHE A 3 6.72 1.75 -5.90
N ILE A 4 7.84 1.22 -6.41
CA ILE A 4 9.05 0.97 -5.60
C ILE A 4 9.65 2.30 -5.13
N VAL A 5 9.68 3.31 -6.01
CA VAL A 5 10.18 4.65 -5.66
C VAL A 5 9.28 5.30 -4.60
N LEU A 6 7.95 5.19 -4.75
CA LEU A 6 6.99 5.71 -3.78
C LEU A 6 7.11 5.01 -2.43
N LYS A 7 7.19 3.68 -2.42
CA LYS A 7 7.42 2.88 -1.22
C LYS A 7 8.70 3.34 -0.51
N ARG A 8 9.81 3.49 -1.26
CA ARG A 8 11.09 3.92 -0.68
C ARG A 8 11.05 5.34 -0.10
N LEU A 9 10.28 6.24 -0.73
CA LEU A 9 10.05 7.58 -0.19
C LEU A 9 9.29 7.50 1.14
N ILE A 10 8.20 6.74 1.19
CA ILE A 10 7.39 6.54 2.40
C ILE A 10 8.23 5.93 3.51
N GLU A 11 8.97 4.86 3.22
CA GLU A 11 9.89 4.21 4.15
C GLU A 11 10.87 5.22 4.76
N ASN A 12 11.49 6.08 3.95
CA ASN A 12 12.47 7.04 4.44
C ASN A 12 11.86 8.21 5.23
N VAL A 13 10.62 8.59 4.92
CA VAL A 13 9.97 9.74 5.54
C VAL A 13 9.20 9.36 6.80
N ILE A 14 8.50 8.23 6.77
CA ILE A 14 7.54 7.82 7.81
C ILE A 14 8.10 6.67 8.64
N THR A 15 8.46 5.56 8.01
CA THR A 15 8.74 4.30 8.72
C THR A 15 10.10 4.26 9.39
N TYR A 16 11.16 4.58 8.66
CA TYR A 16 12.54 4.63 9.17
C TYR A 16 12.97 6.05 9.56
N ALA A 17 12.25 7.07 9.12
CA ALA A 17 12.52 8.48 9.43
C ALA A 17 13.97 8.93 9.11
N ASN A 18 14.60 8.31 8.09
CA ASN A 18 15.98 8.50 7.66
C ASN A 18 16.33 9.93 7.20
N VAL A 19 15.33 10.76 6.90
CA VAL A 19 15.55 12.17 6.58
C VAL A 19 16.02 12.91 7.84
N THR A 20 17.31 13.29 7.85
CA THR A 20 17.98 13.90 9.01
C THR A 20 17.45 15.30 9.36
N ASN A 21 17.05 16.08 8.35
CA ASN A 21 16.41 17.37 8.56
C ASN A 21 14.97 17.17 9.05
N VAL A 22 14.73 17.42 10.34
CA VAL A 22 13.45 17.20 11.01
C VAL A 22 12.31 18.04 10.42
N LEU A 23 12.57 19.31 10.10
CA LEU A 23 11.56 20.19 9.49
C LEU A 23 11.15 19.66 8.12
N ARG A 24 12.14 19.31 7.29
CA ARG A 24 11.89 18.75 5.96
C ARG A 24 11.15 17.42 6.02
N ARG A 25 11.51 16.54 6.96
CA ARG A 25 10.81 15.26 7.17
C ARG A 25 9.35 15.48 7.55
N LYS A 26 9.07 16.45 8.43
CA LYS A 26 7.71 16.80 8.83
C LYS A 26 6.89 17.31 7.65
N GLU A 27 7.42 18.21 6.84
CA GLU A 27 6.76 18.70 5.61
C GLU A 27 6.44 17.55 4.65
N LEU A 28 7.41 16.66 4.41
CA LEU A 28 7.22 15.49 3.54
C LEU A 28 6.16 14.56 4.10
N SER A 29 6.17 14.29 5.40
CA SER A 29 5.15 13.44 6.04
C SER A 29 3.75 14.05 5.91
N ILE A 30 3.60 15.36 6.07
CA ILE A 30 2.32 16.05 5.85
C ILE A 30 1.87 15.90 4.40
N ALA A 31 2.77 16.18 3.43
CA ALA A 31 2.46 16.06 2.01
C ALA A 31 2.05 14.62 1.64
N VAL A 32 2.76 13.62 2.16
CA VAL A 32 2.44 12.19 1.94
C VAL A 32 1.07 11.86 2.51
N ASN A 33 0.73 12.32 3.72
CA ASN A 33 -0.58 12.07 4.31
C ASN A 33 -1.73 12.71 3.52
N ILE A 34 -1.52 13.91 2.95
CA ILE A 34 -2.53 14.61 2.13
C ILE A 34 -2.84 13.82 0.86
N ILE A 35 -1.81 13.31 0.17
CA ILE A 35 -1.99 12.60 -1.12
C ILE A 35 -2.38 11.13 -0.96
N MET A 36 -2.28 10.57 0.25
CA MET A 36 -2.43 9.13 0.48
C MET A 36 -3.77 8.53 0.03
N PRO A 37 -4.93 9.16 0.27
CA PRO A 37 -6.21 8.61 -0.18
C PRO A 37 -6.25 8.39 -1.71
N GLU A 38 -5.77 9.37 -2.47
CA GLU A 38 -5.67 9.29 -3.93
C GLU A 38 -4.63 8.25 -4.35
N MET A 39 -3.48 8.22 -3.67
CA MET A 39 -2.43 7.24 -3.95
C MET A 39 -2.92 5.81 -3.76
N LEU A 40 -3.68 5.53 -2.68
CA LEU A 40 -4.30 4.21 -2.46
C LEU A 40 -5.30 3.87 -3.57
N ALA A 41 -6.17 4.81 -3.94
CA ALA A 41 -7.14 4.62 -5.01
C ALA A 41 -6.48 4.27 -6.34
N VAL A 42 -5.44 5.02 -6.74
CA VAL A 42 -4.66 4.78 -7.96
C VAL A 42 -3.93 3.43 -7.90
N THR A 43 -3.36 3.09 -6.74
CA THR A 43 -2.64 1.83 -6.54
C THR A 43 -3.59 0.65 -6.70
N ILE A 44 -4.76 0.69 -6.06
CA ILE A 44 -5.79 -0.37 -6.16
C ILE A 44 -6.31 -0.48 -7.59
N ALA A 45 -6.64 0.64 -8.25
CA ALA A 45 -7.08 0.66 -9.64
C ALA A 45 -6.03 0.02 -10.57
N ARG A 46 -4.74 0.31 -10.34
CA ARG A 46 -3.67 -0.28 -11.14
C ARG A 46 -3.55 -1.78 -10.94
N ILE A 47 -3.74 -2.27 -9.72
CA ILE A 47 -3.77 -3.71 -9.43
C ILE A 47 -4.95 -4.37 -10.16
N LYS A 48 -6.15 -3.77 -10.14
CA LYS A 48 -7.31 -4.27 -10.91
C LYS A 48 -7.01 -4.37 -12.41
N MET A 49 -6.40 -3.32 -13.00
CA MET A 49 -6.00 -3.36 -14.41
C MET A 49 -5.00 -4.48 -14.71
N CYS A 50 -4.08 -4.79 -13.79
CA CYS A 50 -3.14 -5.91 -13.97
C CYS A 50 -3.87 -7.25 -14.05
N ILE A 51 -4.87 -7.46 -13.19
CA ILE A 51 -5.76 -8.65 -13.22
C ILE A 51 -6.49 -8.72 -14.55
N GLU A 52 -7.13 -7.63 -14.97
CA GLU A 52 -7.92 -7.54 -16.22
C GLU A 52 -7.06 -7.73 -17.47
N SER A 53 -5.76 -7.38 -17.41
CA SER A 53 -4.80 -7.59 -18.51
C SER A 53 -4.33 -9.04 -18.67
N GLY A 54 -4.88 -9.97 -17.90
CA GLY A 54 -4.59 -11.40 -18.01
C GLY A 54 -3.35 -11.88 -17.26
N ASN A 55 -2.84 -11.08 -16.30
CA ASN A 55 -1.71 -11.47 -15.43
C ASN A 55 -0.46 -11.96 -16.20
N ASN A 56 -0.05 -11.27 -17.27
CA ASN A 56 1.27 -11.51 -17.86
C ASN A 56 2.40 -11.10 -16.91
N ASP A 57 3.63 -11.58 -17.13
CA ASP A 57 4.77 -11.35 -16.23
C ASP A 57 4.99 -9.88 -15.87
N ASN A 58 4.90 -8.97 -16.85
CA ASN A 58 5.08 -7.54 -16.61
C ASN A 58 3.97 -6.98 -15.70
N SER A 59 2.72 -7.37 -15.93
CA SER A 59 1.59 -6.97 -15.11
C SER A 59 1.71 -7.52 -13.68
N ILE A 60 2.22 -8.73 -13.51
CA ILE A 60 2.45 -9.34 -12.19
C ILE A 60 3.54 -8.59 -11.44
N LEU A 61 4.65 -8.24 -12.09
CA LEU A 61 5.71 -7.46 -11.45
C LEU A 61 5.22 -6.06 -11.02
N VAL A 62 4.36 -5.43 -11.83
CA VAL A 62 3.72 -4.16 -11.47
C VAL A 62 2.78 -4.35 -10.27
N ALA A 63 1.89 -5.34 -10.32
CA ALA A 63 0.95 -5.65 -9.24
C ALA A 63 1.69 -5.97 -7.93
N LYS A 64 2.74 -6.78 -7.99
CA LYS A 64 3.59 -7.10 -6.83
C LYS A 64 4.16 -5.83 -6.19
N SER A 65 4.75 -4.93 -7.00
CA SER A 65 5.28 -3.67 -6.49
C SER A 65 4.20 -2.74 -5.92
N ALA A 66 2.98 -2.77 -6.47
CA ALA A 66 1.84 -2.02 -5.95
C ALA A 66 1.33 -2.61 -4.62
N ILE A 67 1.26 -3.94 -4.49
CA ILE A 67 0.89 -4.62 -3.26
C ILE A 67 1.92 -4.34 -2.15
N GLU A 68 3.21 -4.30 -2.46
CA GLU A 68 4.22 -3.91 -1.49
C GLU A 68 4.04 -2.48 -0.98
N LEU A 69 3.64 -1.55 -1.86
CA LEU A 69 3.29 -0.18 -1.45
C LEU A 69 2.06 -0.18 -0.54
N LEU A 70 0.99 -0.93 -0.89
CA LEU A 70 -0.18 -1.08 -0.03
C LEU A 70 0.19 -1.61 1.36
N SER A 71 1.02 -2.65 1.39
CA SER A 71 1.52 -3.28 2.62
C SER A 71 2.31 -2.31 3.49
N GLU A 72 3.09 -1.41 2.87
CA GLU A 72 3.80 -0.34 3.59
C GLU A 72 2.84 0.70 4.16
N SER A 73 1.80 1.07 3.40
CA SER A 73 0.84 2.11 3.81
C SER A 73 -0.07 1.69 4.97
N VAL A 74 -0.43 0.40 5.07
CA VAL A 74 -1.38 -0.12 6.08
C VAL A 74 -0.97 0.22 7.52
N ASP A 75 0.32 0.29 7.82
CA ASP A 75 0.83 0.43 9.18
C ASP A 75 0.64 1.84 9.77
N TRP A 76 0.57 2.88 8.92
CA TRP A 76 0.62 4.27 9.36
C TRP A 76 -0.49 5.17 8.80
N VAL A 77 -1.20 4.74 7.75
CA VAL A 77 -2.30 5.54 7.16
C VAL A 77 -3.42 5.78 8.17
N VAL A 78 -4.07 6.95 8.14
CA VAL A 78 -5.18 7.28 9.05
C VAL A 78 -6.32 6.26 8.93
N GLY A 79 -6.92 5.87 10.07
CA GLY A 79 -8.03 4.89 10.17
C GLY A 79 -9.10 5.07 9.09
N ARG A 80 -9.76 6.22 9.08
CA ARG A 80 -10.81 6.58 8.11
C ARG A 80 -10.42 6.37 6.63
N VAL A 81 -9.18 6.72 6.26
CA VAL A 81 -8.70 6.60 4.87
C VAL A 81 -8.55 5.13 4.48
N LEU A 82 -8.07 4.30 5.42
CA LEU A 82 -7.99 2.87 5.18
C LEU A 82 -9.39 2.25 5.11
N GLU A 83 -10.31 2.62 5.99
CA GLU A 83 -11.68 2.07 6.01
C GLU A 83 -12.43 2.29 4.70
N GLU A 84 -12.24 3.45 4.05
CA GLU A 84 -12.84 3.76 2.74
C GLU A 84 -12.30 2.87 1.59
N THR A 85 -11.14 2.24 1.78
CA THR A 85 -10.41 1.51 0.72
C THR A 85 -10.19 0.03 1.03
N VAL A 86 -10.37 -0.39 2.29
CA VAL A 86 -9.97 -1.73 2.78
C VAL A 86 -10.69 -2.86 2.04
N ASP A 87 -11.98 -2.73 1.77
CA ASP A 87 -12.75 -3.78 1.08
C ASP A 87 -12.22 -4.00 -0.34
N LYS A 88 -11.90 -2.90 -1.04
CA LYS A 88 -11.30 -2.94 -2.38
C LYS A 88 -9.89 -3.51 -2.33
N MET A 89 -9.12 -3.23 -1.28
CA MET A 89 -7.80 -3.84 -1.07
C MET A 89 -7.93 -5.35 -0.88
N ILE A 90 -8.84 -5.81 -0.01
CA ILE A 90 -9.07 -7.22 0.24
C ILE A 90 -9.48 -7.94 -1.05
N GLU A 91 -10.41 -7.38 -1.81
CA GLU A 91 -10.87 -7.92 -3.10
C GLU A 91 -9.70 -8.18 -4.05
N VAL A 92 -8.84 -7.18 -4.29
CA VAL A 92 -7.73 -7.33 -5.24
C VAL A 92 -6.62 -8.23 -4.73
N LEU A 93 -6.37 -8.25 -3.41
CA LEU A 93 -5.36 -9.12 -2.81
C LEU A 93 -5.78 -10.58 -2.87
N CYS A 94 -7.06 -10.88 -2.58
CA CYS A 94 -7.61 -12.23 -2.66
C CYS A 94 -7.51 -12.81 -4.08
N ALA A 95 -7.67 -11.99 -5.12
CA ALA A 95 -7.51 -12.43 -6.51
C ALA A 95 -6.10 -12.97 -6.82
N TYR A 96 -5.07 -12.52 -6.09
CA TYR A 96 -3.69 -12.96 -6.27
C TYR A 96 -3.30 -14.18 -5.41
N LEU A 97 -4.14 -14.64 -4.48
CA LEU A 97 -3.82 -15.80 -3.63
C LEU A 97 -3.70 -17.11 -4.41
N GLN A 98 -4.32 -17.19 -5.59
CA GLN A 98 -4.27 -18.37 -6.47
C GLN A 98 -3.22 -18.24 -7.59
N VAL A 99 -2.45 -17.15 -7.63
CA VAL A 99 -1.48 -16.86 -8.70
C VAL A 99 -0.06 -17.20 -8.21
N ALA A 100 0.53 -18.27 -8.75
CA ALA A 100 1.85 -18.76 -8.33
C ALA A 100 3.04 -17.96 -8.91
N ASN A 101 2.83 -17.19 -9.98
CA ASN A 101 3.89 -16.47 -10.68
C ASN A 101 4.57 -15.41 -9.80
N HIS A 102 5.90 -15.33 -9.88
CA HIS A 102 6.75 -14.32 -9.21
C HIS A 102 6.53 -14.20 -7.68
N GLY A 103 5.97 -15.22 -7.03
CA GLY A 103 5.66 -15.19 -5.59
C GLY A 103 4.65 -14.11 -5.20
N ILE A 104 3.77 -13.69 -6.12
CA ILE A 104 2.79 -12.63 -5.85
C ILE A 104 1.78 -13.05 -4.77
N TYR A 105 1.43 -14.33 -4.68
CA TYR A 105 0.56 -14.87 -3.63
C TYR A 105 1.11 -14.59 -2.23
N GLU A 106 2.43 -14.74 -2.01
CA GLU A 106 3.08 -14.46 -0.72
C GLU A 106 3.02 -12.98 -0.37
N THR A 107 3.20 -12.14 -1.39
CA THR A 107 3.14 -10.68 -1.25
C THR A 107 1.72 -10.25 -0.89
N ALA A 108 0.70 -10.83 -1.54
CA ALA A 108 -0.71 -10.58 -1.25
C ALA A 108 -1.10 -11.07 0.15
N ALA A 109 -0.72 -12.30 0.50
CA ALA A 109 -0.97 -12.88 1.82
C ALA A 109 -0.33 -12.05 2.95
N THR A 110 0.89 -11.56 2.74
CA THR A 110 1.57 -10.66 3.70
C THR A 110 0.80 -9.35 3.88
N CYS A 111 0.34 -8.75 2.80
CA CYS A 111 -0.46 -7.52 2.87
C CYS A 111 -1.81 -7.76 3.59
N LEU A 112 -2.49 -8.86 3.30
CA LEU A 112 -3.73 -9.26 3.99
C LEU A 112 -3.49 -9.47 5.48
N PHE A 113 -2.39 -10.14 5.85
CA PHE A 113 -2.01 -10.33 7.24
C PHE A 113 -1.80 -8.99 7.96
N LYS A 114 -1.13 -8.01 7.32
CA LYS A 114 -0.98 -6.67 7.90
C LYS A 114 -2.31 -5.95 8.09
N ILE A 115 -3.21 -6.01 7.11
CA ILE A 115 -4.55 -5.43 7.21
C ILE A 115 -5.30 -6.03 8.40
N ALA A 116 -5.31 -7.37 8.51
CA ALA A 116 -5.99 -8.09 9.59
C ALA A 116 -5.36 -7.85 10.97
N SER A 117 -4.03 -7.70 11.02
CA SER A 117 -3.28 -7.48 12.27
C SER A 117 -3.24 -6.02 12.71
N ARG A 118 -3.79 -5.11 11.90
CA ARG A 118 -3.76 -3.68 12.18
C ARG A 118 -4.55 -3.38 13.45
N LYS A 119 -3.86 -2.90 14.48
CA LYS A 119 -4.53 -2.41 15.70
C LYS A 119 -5.28 -1.13 15.37
N ARG A 120 -6.60 -1.11 15.54
CA ARG A 120 -7.38 0.14 15.54
C ARG A 120 -6.84 1.02 16.66
N ALA A 121 -6.27 2.17 16.33
CA ALA A 121 -5.95 3.18 17.34
C ALA A 121 -7.28 3.61 17.99
N LYS A 122 -7.35 3.57 19.32
CA LYS A 122 -8.54 3.92 20.13
C LYS A 122 -8.96 5.41 20.06
N THR A 123 -8.49 6.16 19.09
CA THR A 123 -8.67 7.61 18.99
C THR A 123 -9.43 7.94 17.72
N ASP A 124 -10.75 7.74 17.75
CA ASP A 124 -11.75 8.44 16.92
C ASP A 124 -13.12 8.43 17.64
N GLU A 125 -13.11 8.50 18.98
CA GLU A 125 -14.28 8.82 19.82
C GLU A 125 -14.05 10.19 20.49
N THR A 126 -14.23 11.27 19.74
CA THR A 126 -14.49 12.63 20.27
C THR A 126 -15.35 13.41 19.31
#